data_AF-A0A2N1RCL4-F1
#
_entry.id   AF-A0A2N1RCL4-F1
#
_cell.length_a   1.000
_cell.length_b   1.000
_cell.length_c   1.000
_cell.angle_alpha   90.00
_cell.angle_beta   90.00
_cell.angle_gamma   90.00
#
_symmetry.space_group_name_H-M   'P 1'
#
loop_
_entity.id
_entity.type
_entity.pdbx_description
1 polymer ?
#
loop_
_entity_poly.entity_id
_entity_poly.type
_entity_poly.pdbx_seq_one_letter_code
_entity_poly.pdbx_strand_id
1 'polypeptide(L)'
;MADYFITRNVFPQADARGIFPVMKSPIPSPTARKLRYLIIAGLAILMISGCRTQEIVVRTPEEIVFARLAVVEMMEVTTKAAADNFQQNGTWNGSFAELVPPQAAEILPSMETIPGIRRLMDNYLTGMNSAVASIARDIPQYLQDEVFPDLEIADPFRLIEGQNDAVTRYFATTVSGDLEKWIESRLTGEQGSQAVLAWDTMVRTYNTYAKSQNLLHAGDPDLEWVLLDADPIRTVLVSMLRALLSVMTSQEALVRTMAPAYDNPLITIYAGR
;
A
#
# COMPACT_ATOMS: atom_id res chain seq x y z
N MET A 1 -10.17 13.10 52.92
CA MET A 1 -11.46 13.75 53.24
C MET A 1 -12.39 13.49 52.05
N ALA A 2 -13.63 13.05 52.33
CA ALA A 2 -14.62 12.40 51.44
C ALA A 2 -14.28 10.93 51.17
N ASP A 3 -14.72 9.90 51.92
CA ASP A 3 -16.01 9.48 52.50
C ASP A 3 -17.07 8.89 51.53
N TYR A 4 -17.34 7.59 51.77
CA TYR A 4 -18.56 6.80 51.58
C TYR A 4 -19.14 6.54 50.17
N PHE A 5 -19.28 5.26 49.79
CA PHE A 5 -20.59 4.57 49.83
C PHE A 5 -20.44 3.04 49.64
N ILE A 6 -20.95 2.30 50.63
CA ILE A 6 -21.13 0.85 50.67
C ILE A 6 -22.62 0.58 50.45
N THR A 7 -22.99 -0.37 49.59
CA THR A 7 -24.33 -0.98 49.60
C THR A 7 -24.23 -2.51 49.61
N ARG A 8 -24.51 -3.05 50.79
CA ARG A 8 -24.90 -4.44 51.06
C ARG A 8 -26.26 -4.72 50.41
N ASN A 9 -26.43 -5.92 49.87
CA ASN A 9 -27.75 -6.53 49.73
C ASN A 9 -27.81 -7.82 50.56
N VAL A 10 -28.90 -7.91 51.32
CA VAL A 10 -29.22 -8.89 52.36
C VAL A 10 -30.54 -9.57 51.95
N PHE A 11 -30.71 -10.82 52.42
CA PHE A 11 -31.93 -11.64 52.57
C PHE A 11 -32.22 -12.71 51.50
N PRO A 12 -32.91 -13.82 51.84
CA PRO A 12 -33.14 -14.45 53.16
C PRO A 12 -32.89 -15.97 53.20
N GLN A 13 -32.67 -16.49 54.42
CA GLN A 13 -32.85 -17.90 54.79
C GLN A 13 -34.35 -18.27 54.75
N ALA A 14 -34.67 -19.43 54.16
CA ALA A 14 -35.93 -20.13 54.39
C ALA A 14 -35.62 -21.60 54.68
N ASP A 15 -36.00 -22.01 55.89
CA ASP A 15 -35.95 -23.36 56.43
C ASP A 15 -37.23 -24.10 56.04
N ALA A 16 -37.14 -25.31 55.48
CA ALA A 16 -38.30 -26.19 55.32
C ALA A 16 -37.87 -27.66 55.26
N ARG A 17 -38.10 -28.37 56.37
CA ARG A 17 -38.05 -29.83 56.47
C ARG A 17 -39.25 -30.42 55.73
N GLY A 18 -39.01 -31.42 54.87
CA GLY A 18 -40.04 -32.18 54.17
C GLY A 18 -39.57 -33.61 53.87
N ILE A 19 -40.36 -34.58 54.32
CA ILE A 19 -40.18 -36.03 54.37
C ILE A 19 -40.48 -36.70 53.01
N PHE A 20 -39.62 -37.63 52.55
CA PHE A 20 -39.75 -38.77 51.58
C PHE A 20 -40.72 -38.70 50.36
N PRO A 21 -40.37 -39.20 49.14
CA PRO A 21 -40.02 -40.61 48.92
C PRO A 21 -38.93 -40.92 47.88
N VAL A 22 -38.40 -42.14 47.96
CA VAL A 22 -37.47 -42.75 46.99
C VAL A 22 -38.17 -42.94 45.64
N MET A 23 -37.79 -42.13 44.64
CA MET A 23 -38.12 -42.38 43.23
C MET A 23 -36.94 -43.08 42.54
N LYS A 24 -37.26 -44.22 41.92
CA LYS A 24 -36.39 -44.98 41.01
C LYS A 24 -35.80 -44.06 39.96
N SER A 25 -34.50 -44.17 39.74
CA SER A 25 -33.80 -43.50 38.65
C SER A 25 -34.40 -43.93 37.30
N PRO A 26 -34.83 -42.98 36.45
CA PRO A 26 -35.18 -43.28 35.08
C PRO A 26 -33.88 -43.64 34.34
N ILE A 27 -33.88 -44.83 33.73
CA ILE A 27 -32.83 -45.26 32.80
C ILE A 27 -32.71 -44.17 31.73
N PRO A 28 -31.54 -43.52 31.58
CA PRO A 28 -31.39 -42.41 30.65
C PRO A 28 -31.62 -42.92 29.23
N SER A 29 -32.55 -42.28 28.52
CA SER A 29 -32.80 -42.55 27.11
C SER A 29 -31.51 -42.33 26.29
N PRO A 30 -31.29 -43.10 25.22
CA PRO A 30 -30.05 -43.05 24.42
C PRO A 30 -29.77 -41.67 23.80
N THR A 31 -30.75 -40.77 23.75
CA THR A 31 -30.60 -39.37 23.30
C THR A 31 -29.93 -38.48 24.35
N ALA A 32 -30.13 -38.73 25.65
CA ALA A 32 -29.53 -37.94 26.72
C ALA A 32 -28.01 -38.19 26.88
N ARG A 33 -27.52 -39.38 26.52
CA ARG A 33 -26.07 -39.66 26.48
C ARG A 33 -25.36 -38.86 25.38
N LYS A 34 -25.95 -38.80 24.18
CA LYS A 34 -25.37 -38.04 23.05
C LYS A 34 -25.29 -36.54 23.34
N LEU A 35 -26.30 -35.98 24.01
CA LEU A 35 -26.30 -34.57 24.42
C LEU A 35 -25.22 -34.27 25.47
N ARG A 36 -25.00 -35.17 26.44
CA ARG A 36 -23.92 -35.02 27.44
C ARG A 36 -22.53 -35.08 26.80
N TYR A 37 -22.29 -35.98 25.85
CA TYR A 37 -21.01 -36.02 25.13
C TYR A 37 -20.81 -34.78 24.24
N LEU A 38 -21.86 -34.23 23.62
CA LEU A 38 -21.78 -32.98 22.85
C LEU A 38 -21.48 -31.77 23.75
N ILE A 39 -22.07 -31.69 24.94
CA ILE A 39 -21.80 -30.60 25.89
C ILE A 39 -20.36 -30.71 26.44
N ILE A 40 -19.90 -31.91 26.77
CA ILE A 40 -18.51 -32.14 27.24
C ILE A 40 -17.51 -31.85 26.13
N ALA A 41 -17.79 -32.26 24.88
CA ALA A 41 -16.94 -31.95 23.73
C ALA A 41 -16.90 -30.45 23.42
N GLY A 42 -18.05 -29.75 23.50
CA GLY A 42 -18.13 -28.30 23.31
C GLY A 42 -17.36 -27.52 24.39
N LEU A 43 -17.44 -27.95 25.66
CA LEU A 43 -16.70 -27.34 26.76
C LEU A 43 -15.18 -27.59 26.66
N ALA A 44 -14.77 -28.76 26.16
CA ALA A 44 -13.36 -29.09 25.91
C ALA A 44 -12.75 -28.23 24.78
N ILE A 45 -13.51 -27.92 23.72
CA ILE A 45 -13.06 -27.04 22.63
C ILE A 45 -12.90 -25.58 23.10
N LEU A 46 -13.77 -25.13 24.01
CA LEU A 46 -13.70 -23.79 24.60
C LEU A 46 -12.49 -23.60 25.53
N MET A 47 -12.06 -24.65 26.23
CA MET A 47 -10.86 -24.61 27.10
C MET A 47 -9.54 -24.62 26.30
N ILE A 48 -9.53 -25.10 25.06
CA ILE A 48 -8.35 -25.05 24.17
C ILE A 48 -8.24 -23.68 23.48
N SER A 49 -9.25 -22.81 23.61
CA SER A 49 -9.16 -21.38 23.29
C SER A 49 -8.38 -20.64 24.37
N GLY A 50 -7.17 -21.13 24.67
CA GLY A 50 -6.29 -20.58 25.69
C GLY A 50 -5.97 -19.13 25.36
N CYS A 51 -6.20 -18.25 26.34
CA CYS A 51 -5.64 -16.91 26.36
C CYS A 51 -4.14 -17.01 26.08
N ARG A 52 -3.71 -16.63 24.87
CA ARG A 52 -2.32 -16.23 24.64
C ARG A 52 -2.13 -14.98 25.48
N THR A 53 -1.51 -15.13 26.65
CA THR A 53 -0.98 -14.00 27.41
C THR A 53 0.07 -13.36 26.52
N GLN A 54 -0.28 -12.26 25.86
CA GLN A 54 0.66 -11.44 25.12
C GLN A 54 1.61 -10.86 26.16
N GLU A 55 2.82 -11.40 26.23
CA GLU A 55 3.87 -10.84 27.04
C GLU A 55 4.16 -9.45 26.48
N ILE A 56 3.79 -8.41 27.22
CA ILE A 56 4.09 -7.03 26.85
C ILE A 56 5.59 -6.88 27.05
N VAL A 57 6.35 -7.01 25.97
CA VAL A 57 7.79 -6.71 25.98
C VAL A 57 7.93 -5.22 26.20
N VAL A 58 8.24 -4.82 27.44
CA VAL A 58 8.50 -3.42 27.78
C VAL A 58 9.84 -3.03 27.17
N ARG A 59 9.82 -2.13 26.18
CA ARG A 59 11.01 -1.59 25.52
C ARG A 59 11.46 -0.30 26.20
N THR A 60 12.76 -0.06 26.29
CA THR A 60 13.27 1.22 26.82
C THR A 60 13.08 2.36 25.81
N PRO A 61 13.06 3.63 26.24
CA PRO A 61 13.00 4.76 25.32
C PRO A 61 14.14 4.76 24.29
N GLU A 62 15.35 4.36 24.70
CA GLU A 62 16.52 4.28 23.83
C GLU A 62 16.36 3.19 22.76
N GLU A 63 15.82 2.02 23.13
CA GLU A 63 15.50 0.95 22.19
C GLU A 63 14.46 1.39 21.14
N ILE A 64 13.46 2.17 21.56
CA ILE A 64 12.45 2.71 20.65
C ILE A 64 13.08 3.69 19.66
N VAL A 65 13.94 4.61 20.14
CA VAL A 65 14.64 5.57 19.26
C VAL A 65 15.53 4.84 18.26
N PHE A 66 16.31 3.85 18.72
CA PHE A 66 17.13 3.02 17.84
C PHE A 66 16.30 2.28 16.80
N ALA A 67 15.17 1.68 17.20
CA ALA A 67 14.27 0.99 16.30
C ALA A 67 13.65 1.94 15.25
N ARG A 68 13.35 3.20 15.62
CA ARG A 68 12.89 4.20 14.64
C ARG A 68 13.96 4.48 13.59
N LEU A 69 15.20 4.70 14.01
CA LEU A 69 16.32 4.90 13.09
C LEU A 69 16.51 3.70 12.16
N ALA A 70 16.36 2.48 12.67
CA ALA A 70 16.44 1.26 11.88
C ALA A 70 15.37 1.18 10.78
N VAL A 71 14.15 1.60 11.11
CA VAL A 71 13.04 1.65 10.14
C VAL A 71 13.28 2.70 9.05
N VAL A 72 13.78 3.88 9.42
CA VAL A 72 14.15 4.92 8.45
C VAL A 72 15.29 4.44 7.55
N GLU A 73 16.34 3.84 8.12
CA GLU A 73 17.46 3.27 7.37
C GLU A 73 16.99 2.20 6.36
N MET A 74 16.08 1.31 6.78
CA MET A 74 15.49 0.31 5.87
C MET A 74 14.70 0.99 4.73
N MET A 75 13.92 2.04 5.02
CA MET A 75 13.24 2.81 3.97
C MET A 75 14.24 3.48 3.02
N GLU A 76 15.30 4.09 3.54
CA GLU A 76 16.35 4.74 2.75
C GLU A 76 17.01 3.74 1.79
N VAL A 77 17.48 2.61 2.31
CA VAL A 77 18.17 1.57 1.53
C VAL A 77 17.24 1.02 0.44
N THR A 78 16.01 0.67 0.80
CA THR A 78 15.06 0.07 -0.16
C THR A 78 14.58 1.09 -1.19
N THR A 79 14.34 2.34 -0.80
CA THR A 79 13.92 3.40 -1.73
C THR A 79 15.04 3.82 -2.66
N LYS A 80 16.28 3.89 -2.17
CA LYS A 80 17.46 4.15 -3.01
C LYS A 80 17.63 3.05 -4.05
N ALA A 81 17.60 1.79 -3.63
CA ALA A 81 17.68 0.65 -4.55
C ALA A 81 16.51 0.64 -5.56
N ALA A 82 15.32 1.04 -5.12
CA ALA A 82 14.17 1.20 -6.01
C ALA A 82 14.37 2.32 -7.02
N ALA A 83 14.78 3.52 -6.60
CA ALA A 83 15.09 4.65 -7.48
C ALA A 83 16.21 4.33 -8.49
N ASP A 84 17.26 3.64 -8.07
CA ASP A 84 18.33 3.18 -8.96
C ASP A 84 17.80 2.19 -10.01
N ASN A 85 16.80 1.37 -9.67
CA ASN A 85 16.19 0.42 -10.59
C ASN A 85 15.30 1.08 -11.67
N PHE A 86 14.89 2.34 -11.49
CA PHE A 86 14.16 3.09 -12.51
C PHE A 86 15.02 3.33 -13.75
N GLN A 87 16.34 3.30 -13.61
CA GLN A 87 17.27 3.63 -14.67
C GLN A 87 17.94 2.37 -15.22
N GLN A 88 17.69 2.08 -16.49
CA GLN A 88 18.59 1.27 -17.30
C GLN A 88 19.23 2.19 -18.35
N ASN A 89 20.55 2.37 -18.30
CA ASN A 89 21.28 3.28 -19.20
C ASN A 89 20.76 4.74 -19.22
N GLY A 90 20.24 5.24 -18.09
CA GLY A 90 19.73 6.60 -17.97
C GLY A 90 18.31 6.81 -18.51
N THR A 91 17.60 5.74 -18.89
CA THR A 91 16.20 5.77 -19.31
C THR A 91 15.31 4.95 -18.37
N TRP A 92 14.00 5.25 -18.36
CA TRP A 92 12.99 4.45 -17.69
C TRP A 92 13.13 2.98 -18.06
N ASN A 93 13.23 2.13 -17.05
CA ASN A 93 13.38 0.68 -17.21
C ASN A 93 12.05 -0.04 -17.48
N GLY A 94 10.91 0.65 -17.32
CA GLY A 94 9.59 0.10 -17.63
C GLY A 94 9.20 0.25 -19.10
N SER A 95 8.00 -0.22 -19.43
CA SER A 95 7.49 -0.12 -20.81
C SER A 95 7.01 1.29 -21.12
N PHE A 96 7.23 1.78 -22.35
CA PHE A 96 6.60 3.02 -22.83
C PHE A 96 5.07 2.97 -22.73
N ALA A 97 4.47 1.78 -22.81
CA ALA A 97 3.03 1.62 -22.63
C ALA A 97 2.55 2.02 -21.22
N GLU A 98 3.42 1.94 -20.20
CA GLU A 98 3.10 2.35 -18.82
C GLU A 98 3.12 3.87 -18.64
N LEU A 99 3.71 4.60 -19.58
CA LEU A 99 3.73 6.05 -19.62
C LEU A 99 2.57 6.62 -20.41
N VAL A 100 1.75 5.78 -21.07
CA VAL A 100 0.66 6.24 -21.93
C VAL A 100 -0.67 5.87 -21.28
N PRO A 101 -1.59 6.83 -21.08
CA PRO A 101 -2.95 6.54 -20.65
C PRO A 101 -3.61 5.47 -21.54
N PRO A 102 -4.34 4.49 -20.97
CA PRO A 102 -4.96 3.43 -21.76
C PRO A 102 -5.93 3.97 -22.82
N GLN A 103 -6.55 5.13 -22.57
CA GLN A 103 -7.44 5.81 -23.51
C GLN A 103 -6.73 6.28 -24.79
N ALA A 104 -5.39 6.40 -24.78
CA ALA A 104 -4.62 6.74 -25.98
C ALA A 104 -4.67 5.66 -27.06
N ALA A 105 -5.18 4.46 -26.75
CA ALA A 105 -5.42 3.41 -27.73
C ALA A 105 -6.24 3.92 -28.94
N GLU A 106 -7.17 4.86 -28.70
CA GLU A 106 -7.99 5.51 -29.73
C GLU A 106 -7.18 6.36 -30.72
N ILE A 107 -6.01 6.85 -30.31
CA ILE A 107 -5.11 7.63 -31.18
C ILE A 107 -4.31 6.71 -32.11
N LEU A 108 -4.00 5.47 -31.70
CA LEU A 108 -3.08 4.60 -32.44
C LEU A 108 -3.48 4.35 -33.91
N PRO A 109 -4.76 4.05 -34.24
CA PRO A 109 -5.18 3.90 -35.63
C PRO A 109 -5.05 5.19 -36.44
N SER A 110 -5.01 6.33 -35.75
CA SER A 110 -5.03 7.67 -36.34
C SER A 110 -3.64 8.25 -36.58
N MET A 111 -2.58 7.55 -36.15
CA MET A 111 -1.19 8.01 -36.30
C MET A 111 -0.75 8.18 -37.75
N GLU A 112 -1.34 7.38 -38.66
CA GLU A 112 -1.06 7.44 -40.10
C GLU A 112 -2.01 8.38 -40.86
N THR A 113 -3.18 8.68 -40.30
CA THR A 113 -4.22 9.46 -40.99
C THR A 113 -4.18 10.94 -40.63
N ILE A 114 -3.84 11.27 -39.38
CA ILE A 114 -3.79 12.65 -38.88
C ILE A 114 -2.33 13.12 -38.90
N PRO A 115 -1.96 14.08 -39.77
CA PRO A 115 -0.59 14.57 -39.87
C PRO A 115 -0.06 15.09 -38.53
N GLY A 116 1.15 14.66 -38.18
CA GLY A 116 1.87 15.16 -37.01
C GLY A 116 1.58 14.45 -35.67
N ILE A 117 0.55 13.61 -35.58
CA ILE A 117 0.25 12.85 -34.35
C ILE A 117 1.42 11.95 -33.94
N ARG A 118 2.00 11.19 -34.89
CA ARG A 118 3.17 10.33 -34.63
C ARG A 118 4.33 11.10 -33.99
N ARG A 119 4.69 12.26 -34.58
CA ARG A 119 5.75 13.12 -34.05
C ARG A 119 5.44 13.64 -32.65
N LEU A 120 4.18 14.00 -32.36
CA LEU A 120 3.77 14.46 -31.04
C LEU A 120 3.83 13.33 -30.00
N MET A 121 3.43 12.11 -30.37
CA MET A 121 3.59 10.93 -29.52
C MET A 121 5.07 10.63 -29.24
N ASP A 122 5.94 10.66 -30.25
CA ASP A 122 7.37 10.43 -30.07
C ASP A 122 8.01 11.48 -29.14
N ASN A 123 7.63 12.75 -29.32
CA ASN A 123 8.05 13.85 -28.43
C ASN A 123 7.55 13.64 -26.99
N TYR A 124 6.29 13.22 -26.83
CA TYR A 124 5.71 12.91 -25.53
C TYR A 124 6.48 11.78 -24.84
N LEU A 125 6.65 10.64 -25.51
CA LEU A 125 7.31 9.46 -24.94
C LEU A 125 8.77 9.75 -24.56
N THR A 126 9.49 10.45 -25.43
CA THR A 126 10.89 10.82 -25.19
C THR A 126 11.01 11.79 -24.02
N GLY A 127 10.20 12.84 -24.01
CA GLY A 127 10.19 13.85 -22.95
C GLY A 127 9.78 13.25 -21.61
N MET A 128 8.70 12.45 -21.59
CA MET A 128 8.18 11.84 -20.37
C MET A 128 9.16 10.82 -19.80
N ASN A 129 9.79 10.01 -20.65
CA ASN A 129 10.84 9.09 -20.23
C ASN A 129 12.02 9.82 -19.56
N SER A 130 12.47 10.94 -20.14
CA SER A 130 13.52 11.77 -19.55
C SER A 130 13.09 12.39 -18.22
N ALA A 131 11.84 12.87 -18.14
CA ALA A 131 11.27 13.46 -16.93
C ALA A 131 11.24 12.42 -15.80
N VAL A 132 10.67 11.24 -16.06
CA VAL A 132 10.60 10.12 -15.10
C VAL A 132 11.99 9.72 -14.62
N ALA A 133 12.95 9.55 -15.53
CA ALA A 133 14.31 9.18 -15.16
C ALA A 133 14.98 10.24 -14.28
N SER A 134 14.78 11.53 -14.58
CA SER A 134 15.29 12.62 -13.76
C SER A 134 14.64 12.65 -12.37
N ILE A 135 13.30 12.60 -12.32
CA ILE A 135 12.55 12.64 -11.07
C ILE A 135 12.93 11.47 -10.17
N ALA A 136 13.05 10.26 -10.73
CA ALA A 136 13.43 9.07 -9.99
C ALA A 136 14.78 9.22 -9.28
N ARG A 137 15.76 9.87 -9.94
CA ARG A 137 17.09 10.13 -9.36
C ARG A 137 17.01 11.00 -8.09
N ASP A 138 16.06 11.91 -8.05
CA ASP A 138 15.92 12.90 -6.99
C ASP A 138 15.04 12.39 -5.82
N ILE A 139 14.32 11.27 -5.99
CA ILE A 139 13.45 10.69 -4.93
C ILE A 139 14.21 10.45 -3.62
N PRO A 140 15.38 9.77 -3.59
CA PRO A 140 16.04 9.49 -2.31
C PRO A 140 16.43 10.76 -1.56
N GLN A 141 16.93 11.77 -2.27
CA GLN A 141 17.31 13.05 -1.68
C GLN A 141 16.10 13.80 -1.13
N TYR A 142 15.00 13.86 -1.90
CA TYR A 142 13.76 14.47 -1.43
C TYR A 142 13.25 13.83 -0.14
N LEU A 143 13.24 12.49 -0.08
CA LEU A 143 12.78 11.80 1.13
C LEU A 143 13.68 12.09 2.33
N GLN A 144 14.99 12.10 2.13
CA GLN A 144 15.96 12.38 3.18
C GLN A 144 15.84 13.81 3.74
N ASP A 145 15.63 14.80 2.87
CA ASP A 145 15.62 16.20 3.26
C ASP A 145 14.25 16.66 3.78
N GLU A 146 13.16 16.17 3.19
CA GLU A 146 11.81 16.75 3.40
C GLU A 146 10.85 15.81 4.13
N VAL A 147 11.10 14.50 4.16
CA VAL A 147 10.13 13.53 4.70
C VAL A 147 10.64 12.84 5.97
N PHE A 148 11.82 12.23 5.92
CA PHE A 148 12.35 11.45 7.04
C PHE A 148 12.64 12.26 8.32
N PRO A 149 13.04 13.55 8.28
CA PRO A 149 13.26 14.33 9.49
C PRO A 149 12.01 14.48 10.36
N ASP A 150 10.82 14.52 9.74
CA ASP A 150 9.54 14.72 10.41
C ASP A 150 8.72 13.43 10.52
N LEU A 151 9.27 12.28 10.10
CA LEU A 151 8.54 11.02 10.07
C LEU A 151 8.37 10.42 11.47
N GLU A 152 7.15 10.51 12.01
CA GLU A 152 6.81 9.89 13.27
C GLU A 152 6.43 8.41 13.12
N ILE A 153 7.19 7.52 13.74
CA ILE A 153 6.89 6.07 13.77
C ILE A 153 6.44 5.67 15.18
N ALA A 154 5.13 5.47 15.36
CA ALA A 154 4.53 5.17 16.65
C ALA A 154 5.03 3.84 17.26
N ASP A 155 5.11 2.78 16.45
CA ASP A 155 5.55 1.44 16.88
C ASP A 155 6.56 0.87 15.86
N PRO A 156 7.86 1.18 16.03
CA PRO A 156 8.88 0.73 15.10
C PRO A 156 9.14 -0.78 15.18
N PHE A 157 8.95 -1.40 16.35
CA PHE A 157 9.19 -2.84 16.52
C PHE A 157 8.17 -3.68 15.75
N ARG A 158 6.93 -3.22 15.63
CA ARG A 158 5.95 -3.87 14.73
C ARG A 158 6.41 -3.92 13.27
N LEU A 159 7.21 -2.94 12.82
CA LEU A 159 7.75 -2.91 11.46
C LEU A 159 8.99 -3.80 11.34
N ILE A 160 9.85 -3.79 12.36
CA ILE A 160 11.06 -4.64 12.40
C ILE A 160 10.68 -6.12 12.46
N GLU A 161 9.82 -6.50 13.39
CA GLU A 161 9.37 -7.88 13.63
C GLU A 161 8.22 -8.30 12.69
N GLY A 162 7.77 -7.38 11.82
CA GLY A 162 6.70 -7.59 10.88
C GLY A 162 7.06 -8.56 9.74
N GLN A 163 6.12 -8.70 8.80
CA GLN A 163 6.35 -9.48 7.58
C GLN A 163 7.43 -8.83 6.70
N ASN A 164 7.88 -9.54 5.66
CA ASN A 164 9.00 -9.16 4.80
C ASN A 164 8.82 -7.82 4.04
N ASP A 165 7.62 -7.24 4.07
CA ASP A 165 7.22 -6.01 3.39
C ASP A 165 6.64 -4.96 4.38
N ALA A 166 6.84 -5.14 5.69
CA ALA A 166 6.20 -4.31 6.70
C ALA A 166 6.61 -2.84 6.59
N VAL A 167 7.89 -2.57 6.31
CA VAL A 167 8.40 -1.21 6.13
C VAL A 167 7.87 -0.61 4.83
N THR A 168 7.84 -1.38 3.75
CA THR A 168 7.31 -0.95 2.45
C THR A 168 5.81 -0.63 2.53
N ARG A 169 5.02 -1.43 3.25
CA ARG A 169 3.60 -1.13 3.47
C ARG A 169 3.38 0.11 4.33
N TYR A 170 4.24 0.33 5.32
CA TYR A 170 4.21 1.56 6.11
C TYR A 170 4.52 2.78 5.24
N PHE A 171 5.55 2.70 4.40
CA PHE A 171 5.88 3.72 3.41
C PHE A 171 4.69 3.99 2.47
N ALA A 172 4.08 2.94 1.92
CA ALA A 172 2.95 3.05 1.00
C ALA A 172 1.72 3.73 1.62
N THR A 173 1.55 3.68 2.95
CA THR A 173 0.39 4.23 3.65
C THR A 173 0.64 5.58 4.29
N THR A 174 1.90 5.88 4.62
CA THR A 174 2.25 7.06 5.43
C THR A 174 3.08 8.08 4.66
N VAL A 175 3.93 7.63 3.74
CA VAL A 175 4.89 8.49 3.01
C VAL A 175 4.47 8.74 1.56
N SER A 176 3.82 7.77 0.93
CA SER A 176 3.50 7.82 -0.51
C SER A 176 2.71 9.05 -0.95
N GLY A 177 1.84 9.60 -0.08
CA GLY A 177 1.01 10.76 -0.41
C GLY A 177 1.80 12.06 -0.59
N ASP A 178 2.87 12.26 0.18
CA ASP A 178 3.73 13.44 0.01
C ASP A 178 4.71 13.24 -1.15
N LEU A 179 5.15 12.01 -1.39
CA LEU A 179 5.89 11.67 -2.60
C LEU A 179 5.04 11.85 -3.87
N GLU A 180 3.77 11.45 -3.85
CA GLU A 180 2.82 11.63 -4.96
C GLU A 180 2.71 13.11 -5.35
N LYS A 181 2.40 13.99 -4.39
CA LYS A 181 2.31 15.43 -4.65
C LYS A 181 3.62 16.01 -5.19
N TRP A 182 4.75 15.57 -4.64
CA TRP A 182 6.06 16.03 -5.10
C TRP A 182 6.33 15.58 -6.55
N ILE A 183 6.11 14.30 -6.88
CA ILE A 183 6.25 13.78 -8.26
C ILE A 183 5.33 14.53 -9.21
N GLU A 184 4.07 14.73 -8.85
CA GLU A 184 3.09 15.49 -9.65
C GLU A 184 3.59 16.91 -9.94
N SER A 185 4.11 17.60 -8.92
CA SER A 185 4.67 18.95 -9.08
C SER A 185 5.87 18.99 -10.03
N ARG A 186 6.70 17.94 -10.08
CA ARG A 186 7.83 17.84 -10.99
C ARG A 186 7.40 17.52 -12.42
N LEU A 187 6.44 16.61 -12.58
CA LEU A 187 5.89 16.25 -13.88
C LEU A 187 5.14 17.41 -14.55
N THR A 188 4.42 18.22 -13.76
CA THR A 188 3.74 19.44 -14.25
C THR A 188 4.66 20.66 -14.32
N GLY A 189 5.80 20.62 -13.63
CA GLY A 189 6.82 21.65 -13.64
C GLY A 189 7.81 21.57 -14.81
N GLU A 190 8.99 22.14 -14.61
CA GLU A 190 10.02 22.26 -15.64
C GLU A 190 10.40 20.92 -16.27
N GLN A 191 10.54 19.87 -15.45
CA GLN A 191 11.00 18.55 -15.90
C GLN A 191 10.05 17.88 -16.90
N GLY A 192 8.73 18.03 -16.74
CA GLY A 192 7.74 17.35 -17.59
C GLY A 192 6.93 18.26 -18.52
N SER A 193 7.01 19.59 -18.36
CA SER A 193 6.21 20.57 -19.10
C SER A 193 6.17 20.37 -20.62
N GLN A 194 7.31 20.04 -21.24
CA GLN A 194 7.39 19.81 -22.69
C GLN A 194 6.68 18.54 -23.13
N ALA A 195 6.76 17.47 -22.33
CA ALA A 195 6.05 16.23 -22.60
C ALA A 195 4.54 16.46 -22.46
N VAL A 196 4.10 17.10 -21.39
CA VAL A 196 2.69 17.46 -21.17
C VAL A 196 2.16 18.32 -22.32
N LEU A 197 2.92 19.33 -22.76
CA LEU A 197 2.53 20.15 -23.90
C LEU A 197 2.39 19.33 -25.20
N ALA A 198 3.30 18.40 -25.45
CA ALA A 198 3.21 17.51 -26.60
C ALA A 198 1.96 16.63 -26.55
N TRP A 199 1.63 16.10 -25.36
CA TRP A 199 0.40 15.35 -25.11
C TRP A 199 -0.85 16.20 -25.38
N ASP A 200 -0.96 17.37 -24.75
CA ASP A 200 -2.12 18.25 -24.90
C ASP A 200 -2.34 18.69 -26.34
N THR A 201 -1.25 18.94 -27.06
CA THR A 201 -1.29 19.28 -28.48
C THR A 201 -1.77 18.10 -29.31
N MET A 202 -1.33 16.87 -28.99
CA MET A 202 -1.76 15.65 -29.65
C MET A 202 -3.26 15.40 -29.43
N VAL A 203 -3.71 15.42 -28.16
CA VAL A 203 -5.12 15.24 -27.79
C VAL A 203 -5.99 16.28 -28.48
N ARG A 204 -5.59 17.56 -28.49
CA ARG A 204 -6.32 18.63 -29.18
C ARG A 204 -6.40 18.40 -30.68
N THR A 205 -5.31 17.98 -31.31
CA THR A 205 -5.25 17.71 -32.76
C THR A 205 -6.18 16.56 -33.11
N TYR A 206 -6.11 15.46 -32.36
CA TYR A 206 -6.99 14.32 -32.50
C TYR A 206 -8.47 14.71 -32.31
N ASN A 207 -8.81 15.38 -31.21
CA ASN A 207 -10.18 15.79 -30.91
C ASN A 207 -10.76 16.77 -31.94
N THR A 208 -9.93 17.63 -32.53
CA THR A 208 -10.36 18.53 -33.61
C THR A 208 -10.73 17.73 -34.86
N TYR A 209 -9.91 16.74 -35.21
CA TYR A 209 -10.18 15.84 -36.31
C TYR A 209 -11.44 14.99 -36.05
N ALA A 210 -11.51 14.33 -34.89
CA ALA A 210 -12.65 13.50 -34.47
C ALA A 210 -13.97 14.28 -34.51
N LYS A 211 -14.01 15.51 -33.96
CA LYS A 211 -15.18 16.39 -34.06
C LYS A 211 -15.59 16.68 -35.50
N SER A 212 -14.60 16.89 -36.38
CA SER A 212 -14.86 17.14 -37.80
C SER A 212 -15.45 15.90 -38.49
N GLN A 213 -14.93 14.71 -38.18
CA GLN A 213 -15.48 13.44 -38.68
C GLN A 213 -16.90 13.19 -38.18
N ASN A 214 -17.16 13.41 -36.89
CA ASN A 214 -18.50 13.23 -36.31
C ASN A 214 -19.54 14.17 -36.92
N LEU A 215 -19.15 15.39 -37.31
CA LEU A 215 -20.02 16.31 -38.02
C LEU A 215 -20.28 15.86 -39.46
N LEU A 216 -19.27 15.33 -40.15
CA LEU A 216 -19.42 14.81 -41.52
C LEU A 216 -20.30 13.57 -41.58
N HIS A 217 -20.22 12.72 -40.57
CA HIS A 217 -20.96 11.46 -40.46
C HIS A 217 -22.13 11.54 -39.47
N ALA A 218 -22.68 12.74 -39.26
CA ALA A 218 -23.74 12.97 -38.29
C ALA A 218 -24.95 12.06 -38.56
N GLY A 219 -25.30 11.24 -37.56
CA GLY A 219 -26.42 10.29 -37.63
C GLY A 219 -26.01 8.84 -37.92
N ASP A 220 -24.73 8.56 -38.17
CA ASP A 220 -24.19 7.20 -38.28
C ASP A 220 -23.38 6.83 -37.01
N PRO A 221 -23.96 6.05 -36.08
CA PRO A 221 -23.28 5.69 -34.83
C PRO A 221 -22.09 4.75 -35.05
N ASP A 222 -22.03 4.02 -36.16
CA ASP A 222 -20.93 3.10 -36.45
C ASP A 222 -19.65 3.84 -36.90
N LEU A 223 -19.77 5.13 -37.21
CA LEU A 223 -18.68 6.01 -37.65
C LEU A 223 -18.35 7.11 -36.63
N GLU A 224 -18.92 7.05 -35.42
CA GLU A 224 -18.66 8.04 -34.39
C GLU A 224 -17.27 7.87 -33.79
N TRP A 225 -16.47 8.93 -33.87
CA TRP A 225 -15.16 9.03 -33.24
C TRP A 225 -15.28 9.44 -31.79
N VAL A 226 -14.62 8.69 -30.91
CA VAL A 226 -14.58 8.98 -29.47
C VAL A 226 -13.69 10.20 -29.22
N LEU A 227 -14.15 11.16 -28.41
CA LEU A 227 -13.30 12.25 -27.94
C LEU A 227 -12.43 11.78 -26.79
N LEU A 228 -11.14 12.12 -26.86
CA LEU A 228 -10.18 11.76 -25.85
C LEU A 228 -10.14 12.82 -24.74
N ASP A 229 -10.30 12.36 -23.51
CA ASP A 229 -10.07 13.13 -22.29
C ASP A 229 -9.26 12.25 -21.33
N ALA A 230 -7.94 12.40 -21.38
CA ALA A 230 -7.02 11.57 -20.63
C ALA A 230 -5.85 12.41 -20.11
N ASP A 231 -5.65 12.32 -18.80
CA ASP A 231 -4.56 12.97 -18.09
C ASP A 231 -3.33 12.04 -18.07
N PRO A 232 -2.22 12.42 -18.73
CA PRO A 232 -1.00 11.62 -18.75
C PRO A 232 -0.30 11.60 -17.39
N ILE A 233 -0.46 12.65 -16.58
CA ILE A 233 0.27 12.80 -15.32
C ILE A 233 -0.15 11.73 -14.34
N ARG A 234 -1.45 11.54 -14.14
CA ARG A 234 -1.96 10.50 -13.25
C ARG A 234 -1.50 9.10 -13.64
N THR A 235 -1.48 8.78 -14.94
CA THR A 235 -0.99 7.48 -15.41
C THR A 235 0.48 7.27 -15.08
N VAL A 236 1.33 8.25 -15.41
CA VAL A 236 2.77 8.18 -15.15
C VAL A 236 3.04 8.08 -13.65
N LEU A 237 2.37 8.89 -12.84
CA LEU A 237 2.50 8.89 -11.38
C LEU A 237 2.19 7.53 -10.77
N VAL A 238 1.05 6.93 -11.15
CA VAL A 238 0.66 5.60 -10.66
C VAL A 238 1.67 4.53 -11.09
N SER A 239 2.17 4.61 -12.32
CA SER A 239 3.20 3.70 -12.82
C SER A 239 4.51 3.82 -12.04
N MET A 240 4.97 5.04 -11.77
CA MET A 240 6.16 5.30 -10.95
C MET A 240 6.01 4.75 -9.54
N LEU A 241 4.92 5.07 -8.83
CA LEU A 241 4.70 4.59 -7.46
C LEU A 241 4.60 3.07 -7.40
N ARG A 242 3.91 2.44 -8.36
CA ARG A 242 3.80 0.98 -8.43
C ARG A 242 5.18 0.33 -8.61
N ALA A 243 6.00 0.86 -9.52
CA ALA A 243 7.34 0.35 -9.75
C ALA A 243 8.23 0.51 -8.50
N LEU A 244 8.19 1.70 -7.87
CA LEU A 244 8.92 1.97 -6.64
C LEU A 244 8.58 0.96 -5.55
N LEU A 245 7.29 0.81 -5.23
CA LEU A 245 6.82 -0.09 -4.17
C LEU A 245 7.12 -1.56 -4.48
N SER A 246 7.04 -1.97 -5.74
CA SER A 246 7.38 -3.34 -6.16
C SER A 246 8.85 -3.66 -5.89
N VAL A 247 9.76 -2.73 -6.25
CA VAL A 247 11.19 -2.92 -6.02
C VAL A 247 11.51 -2.81 -4.53
N MET A 248 10.95 -1.84 -3.80
CA MET A 248 11.12 -1.72 -2.36
C MET A 248 10.73 -3.02 -1.64
N THR A 249 9.59 -3.62 -2.00
CA THR A 249 9.13 -4.89 -1.41
C THR A 249 10.15 -6.01 -1.60
N SER A 250 10.72 -6.11 -2.81
CA SER A 250 11.72 -7.12 -3.14
C SER A 250 13.04 -6.87 -2.41
N GLN A 251 13.45 -5.61 -2.30
CA GLN A 251 14.67 -5.21 -1.61
C GLN A 251 14.56 -5.37 -0.10
N GLU A 252 13.41 -5.04 0.51
CA GLU A 252 13.19 -5.24 1.94
C GLU A 252 13.30 -6.72 2.30
N ALA A 253 12.69 -7.60 1.51
CA ALA A 253 12.82 -9.05 1.69
C ALA A 253 14.29 -9.49 1.60
N LEU A 254 15.05 -8.98 0.63
CA LEU A 254 16.48 -9.27 0.49
C LEU A 254 17.29 -8.79 1.70
N VAL A 255 17.13 -7.52 2.10
CA VAL A 255 17.84 -6.94 3.25
C VAL A 255 17.55 -7.74 4.52
N ARG A 256 16.29 -8.12 4.77
CA ARG A 256 15.92 -8.96 5.93
C ARG A 256 16.62 -10.32 5.90
N THR A 257 16.69 -10.98 4.74
CA THR A 257 17.40 -12.27 4.62
C THR A 257 18.91 -12.15 4.81
N MET A 258 19.48 -11.01 4.44
CA MET A 258 20.91 -10.74 4.53
C MET A 258 21.30 -9.98 5.79
N ALA A 259 20.34 -9.56 6.62
CA ALA A 259 20.56 -8.72 7.79
C ALA A 259 21.71 -9.19 8.72
N PRO A 260 21.90 -10.51 9.01
CA PRO A 260 23.03 -10.97 9.81
C PRO A 260 24.42 -10.68 9.22
N ALA A 261 24.50 -10.44 7.92
CA ALA A 261 25.75 -10.21 7.18
C ALA A 261 26.09 -8.71 7.02
N TYR A 262 25.22 -7.79 7.45
CA TYR A 262 25.51 -6.36 7.42
C TYR A 262 26.34 -5.94 8.63
N ASP A 263 27.27 -5.01 8.42
CA ASP A 263 28.03 -4.38 9.52
C ASP A 263 27.22 -3.27 10.22
N ASN A 264 26.11 -2.80 9.62
CA ASN A 264 25.27 -1.74 10.18
C ASN A 264 24.34 -2.31 11.27
N PRO A 265 24.46 -1.89 12.54
CA PRO A 265 23.61 -2.37 13.62
C PRO A 265 22.11 -2.06 13.42
N LEU A 266 21.78 -1.00 12.66
CA LEU A 266 20.41 -0.64 12.32
C LEU A 266 19.76 -1.65 11.36
N ILE A 267 20.57 -2.35 10.55
CA ILE A 267 20.09 -3.37 9.62
C ILE A 267 20.11 -4.76 10.27
N THR A 268 21.11 -5.07 11.09
CA THR A 268 21.21 -6.39 11.72
C THR A 268 20.05 -6.72 12.64
N ILE A 269 19.34 -5.73 13.18
CA ILE A 269 18.12 -5.93 13.98
C ILE A 269 16.98 -6.61 13.18
N TYR A 270 17.02 -6.55 11.84
CA TYR A 270 16.06 -7.22 10.96
C TYR A 270 16.37 -8.70 10.72
N ALA A 271 17.48 -9.22 11.28
CA ALA A 271 17.78 -10.65 11.24
C ALA A 271 16.65 -11.41 11.93
N GLY A 272 15.84 -12.12 11.15
CA GLY A 272 14.71 -12.91 11.66
C GLY A 272 15.17 -13.85 12.77
N ARG A 273 14.40 -13.88 13.87
CA ARG A 273 14.45 -14.96 14.86
C ARG A 273 13.53 -16.09 14.46
#